data_AF-R0MMU9-F1
#
_entry.id   AF-R0MMU9-F1
#
_cell.length_a   1.000
_cell.length_b   1.000
_cell.length_c   1.000
_cell.angle_alpha   90.00
_cell.angle_beta   90.00
_cell.angle_gamma   90.00
#
_symmetry.space_group_name_H-M   'P 1'
#
loop_
_entity.id
_entity.type
_entity.pdbx_description
1 polymer ?
#
loop_
_entity_poly.entity_id
_entity_poly.type
_entity_poly.pdbx_seq_one_letter_code
_entity_poly.pdbx_strand_id
1 'polypeptide(L)'
;MNTNTKTGYVEFTAKVRDIETDIRILETITHVFIYVNQDDEKINLYDEDLRRFLISRKLRNNKKMVVFCNLKSRDNLKAVGEFVYDVFTK
;
A
#
# COMPACT_ATOMS: atom_id res chain seq x y z
N MET A 1 -3.10 0.97 -29.73
CA MET A 1 -3.21 0.31 -28.41
C MET A 1 -1.89 0.49 -27.69
N ASN A 2 -1.82 1.27 -26.62
CA ASN A 2 -0.56 1.52 -25.91
C ASN A 2 -0.38 0.44 -24.83
N THR A 3 0.30 -0.65 -25.19
CA THR A 3 0.66 -1.75 -24.29
C THR A 3 1.87 -1.36 -23.45
N ASN A 4 1.71 -0.48 -22.47
CA ASN A 4 2.77 -0.21 -21.52
C ASN A 4 2.77 -1.33 -20.46
N THR A 5 3.45 -2.43 -20.79
CA THR A 5 3.65 -3.66 -20.02
C THR A 5 4.62 -3.50 -18.84
N LYS A 6 4.80 -2.29 -18.31
CA LYS A 6 5.86 -2.02 -17.34
C LYS A 6 5.43 -2.39 -15.93
N THR A 7 6.13 -3.37 -15.35
CA THR A 7 6.18 -3.56 -13.91
C THR A 7 6.85 -2.35 -13.28
N GLY A 8 6.19 -1.74 -12.29
CA GLY A 8 6.72 -0.65 -11.49
C GLY A 8 7.07 -1.15 -10.10
N TYR A 9 8.23 -0.76 -9.59
CA TYR A 9 8.61 -0.95 -8.20
C TYR A 9 9.00 0.39 -7.60
N VAL A 10 8.45 0.70 -6.43
CA VAL A 10 8.86 1.86 -5.64
C VAL A 10 8.98 1.45 -4.18
N GLU A 11 10.04 1.91 -3.54
CA GLU A 11 10.34 1.70 -2.12
C GLU A 11 10.83 3.01 -1.53
N PHE A 12 10.29 3.36 -0.38
CA PHE A 12 10.69 4.54 0.36
C PHE A 12 10.19 4.44 1.80
N THR A 13 10.74 5.31 2.64
CA THR A 13 10.35 5.47 4.02
C THR A 13 9.77 6.87 4.20
N ALA A 14 8.65 6.98 4.90
CA ALA A 14 7.99 8.25 5.18
C ALA A 14 7.42 8.28 6.60
N LYS A 15 7.16 9.47 7.15
CA LYS A 15 6.47 9.61 8.43
C LYS A 15 4.95 9.65 8.22
N VAL A 16 4.23 8.72 8.82
CA VAL A 16 2.77 8.72 8.90
C VAL A 16 2.38 8.83 10.37
N ARG A 17 1.76 9.96 10.77
CA ARG A 17 1.50 10.32 12.18
C ARG A 17 2.76 10.25 13.05
N ASP A 18 3.85 10.87 12.59
CA ASP A 18 5.16 10.89 13.25
C ASP A 18 5.85 9.52 13.44
N ILE A 19 5.25 8.44 12.92
CA ILE A 19 5.82 7.10 12.93
C ILE A 19 6.51 6.84 11.58
N GLU A 20 7.77 6.43 11.64
CA GLU A 20 8.51 5.97 10.47
C GLU A 20 7.82 4.76 9.85
N THR A 21 7.50 4.86 8.56
CA THR A 21 6.67 3.90 7.84
C THR A 21 7.38 3.52 6.55
N ASP A 22 7.79 2.27 6.45
CA ASP A 22 8.35 1.70 5.24
C ASP A 22 7.23 1.29 4.29
N ILE A 23 7.32 1.73 3.04
CA ILE A 23 6.33 1.42 2.01
C ILE A 23 7.05 0.83 0.81
N ARG A 24 6.55 -0.32 0.34
CA ARG A 24 6.98 -0.93 -0.92
C ARG A 24 5.77 -1.24 -1.77
N ILE A 25 5.84 -0.87 -3.04
CA ILE A 25 4.77 -1.12 -4.01
C ILE A 25 5.38 -1.82 -5.21
N LEU A 26 4.82 -2.98 -5.54
CA LEU A 26 5.08 -3.68 -6.80
C LEU A 26 3.79 -3.68 -7.62
N GLU A 27 3.76 -2.92 -8.70
CA GLU A 27 2.64 -2.87 -9.63
C GLU A 27 3.00 -3.63 -10.90
N THR A 28 2.22 -4.65 -11.24
CA THR A 28 2.32 -5.39 -12.51
C THR A 28 1.14 -5.02 -13.41
N ILE A 29 1.01 -5.68 -14.56
CA ILE A 29 -0.14 -5.51 -15.46
C ILE A 29 -1.45 -5.93 -14.76
N THR A 30 -1.41 -6.98 -13.94
CA THR A 30 -2.60 -7.63 -13.37
C THR A 30 -2.75 -7.44 -11.87
N HIS A 31 -1.66 -7.09 -11.17
CA HIS A 31 -1.64 -7.03 -9.71
C HIS A 31 -1.02 -5.73 -9.20
N VAL A 32 -1.42 -5.36 -7.99
CA VAL A 32 -0.76 -4.35 -7.16
C VAL A 32 -0.48 -5.01 -5.81
N PHE A 33 0.79 -5.11 -5.45
CA PHE A 33 1.23 -5.56 -4.13
C PHE A 33 1.70 -4.35 -3.35
N ILE A 34 1.15 -4.16 -2.15
CA ILE A 34 1.47 -3.05 -1.26
C ILE A 34 1.95 -3.64 0.06
N TYR A 35 3.14 -3.24 0.49
CA TYR A 35 3.71 -3.60 1.77
C TYR A 35 3.85 -2.32 2.59
N VAL A 36 3.31 -2.34 3.81
CA VAL A 36 3.44 -1.24 4.77
C VAL A 36 3.95 -1.81 6.09
N ASN A 37 5.00 -1.21 6.63
CA ASN A 37 5.57 -1.60 7.92
C ASN A 37 5.84 -0.37 8.80
N GLN A 38 5.31 -0.37 10.01
CA GLN A 38 5.55 0.63 11.06
C GLN A 38 6.18 0.04 12.33
N ASP A 39 6.30 -1.29 12.40
CA ASP A 39 6.83 -2.00 13.56
C ASP A 39 8.23 -2.59 13.29
N ASP A 40 9.01 -2.77 14.35
CA ASP A 40 10.41 -3.22 14.26
C ASP A 40 10.48 -4.73 13.95
N GLU A 41 9.49 -5.50 14.41
CA GLU A 41 9.30 -6.90 14.01
C GLU A 41 8.60 -6.97 12.66
N LYS A 42 9.28 -7.45 11.62
CA LYS A 42 8.71 -7.61 10.27
C LYS A 42 7.71 -8.78 10.18
N ILE A 43 6.58 -8.67 10.87
CA ILE A 43 5.45 -9.59 10.70
C ILE A 43 4.52 -9.00 9.65
N ASN A 44 4.80 -9.28 8.37
CA ASN A 44 3.93 -8.86 7.27
C ASN A 44 2.66 -9.73 7.23
N LEU A 45 1.63 -9.33 7.96
CA LEU A 45 0.32 -9.98 7.89
C LEU A 45 -0.46 -9.46 6.69
N TYR A 46 -1.17 -10.36 6.03
CA TYR A 46 -2.16 -9.98 5.02
C TYR A 46 -3.24 -9.10 5.67
N ASP A 47 -3.51 -7.93 5.10
CA ASP A 47 -4.44 -6.96 5.67
C ASP A 47 -5.63 -6.66 4.74
N GLU A 48 -6.77 -7.27 5.06
CA GLU A 48 -8.02 -7.06 4.33
C GLU A 48 -8.64 -5.69 4.54
N ASP A 49 -8.44 -5.07 5.70
CA ASP A 49 -9.08 -3.80 6.05
C ASP A 49 -8.46 -2.66 5.24
N LEU A 50 -7.13 -2.63 5.17
CA LEU A 50 -6.41 -1.65 4.35
C LEU A 50 -6.67 -1.89 2.85
N ARG A 51 -6.72 -3.15 2.42
CA ARG A 51 -7.11 -3.50 1.05
C ARG A 51 -8.52 -2.99 0.72
N ARG A 52 -9.51 -3.24 1.59
CA ARG A 52 -10.90 -2.77 1.40
C ARG A 52 -10.96 -1.26 1.35
N PHE A 53 -10.22 -0.57 2.22
CA PHE A 53 -10.12 0.89 2.21
C PHE A 53 -9.67 1.40 0.83
N LEU A 54 -8.56 0.87 0.29
CA LEU A 54 -8.00 1.32 -0.98
C LEU A 54 -8.92 0.99 -2.17
N ILE A 55 -9.51 -0.21 -2.19
CA ILE A 55 -10.46 -0.63 -3.24
C ILE A 55 -11.74 0.21 -3.21
N SER A 56 -12.24 0.57 -2.02
CA SER A 56 -13.45 1.41 -1.87
C SER A 56 -13.28 2.79 -2.52
N ARG A 57 -12.03 3.27 -2.61
CA ARG A 57 -11.64 4.50 -3.30
C ARG A 57 -11.35 4.30 -4.80
N LYS A 58 -11.72 3.15 -5.37
CA LYS A 58 -11.51 2.77 -6.77
C LYS A 58 -10.03 2.77 -7.19
N LEU A 59 -9.10 2.65 -6.25
CA LEU A 59 -7.68 2.62 -6.57
C LEU A 59 -7.35 1.38 -7.41
N ARG A 60 -6.89 1.59 -8.66
CA ARG A 60 -6.50 0.52 -9.60
C ARG A 60 -7.55 -0.60 -9.69
N ASN A 61 -8.83 -0.24 -9.79
CA ASN A 61 -9.97 -1.19 -9.76
C ASN A 61 -9.97 -2.28 -10.85
N ASN A 62 -9.14 -2.14 -11.89
CA ASN A 62 -8.92 -3.12 -12.94
C ASN A 62 -7.83 -4.15 -12.60
N LYS A 63 -7.18 -4.05 -11.44
CA LYS A 63 -6.09 -4.93 -11.00
C LYS A 63 -6.45 -5.63 -9.69
N LYS A 64 -5.88 -6.82 -9.48
CA LYS A 64 -5.98 -7.53 -8.21
C LYS A 64 -5.04 -6.89 -7.20
N MET A 65 -5.57 -6.50 -6.04
CA MET A 65 -4.77 -5.86 -4.98
C MET A 65 -4.50 -6.83 -3.84
N VAL A 66 -3.24 -6.90 -3.42
CA VAL A 66 -2.75 -7.65 -2.26
C VAL A 66 -2.03 -6.67 -1.35
N VAL A 67 -2.42 -6.63 -0.07
CA VAL A 67 -1.85 -5.69 0.90
C VAL A 67 -1.30 -6.48 2.09
N PHE A 68 -0.06 -6.20 2.43
CA PHE A 68 0.59 -6.65 3.65
C PHE A 68 0.81 -5.43 4.53
N CYS A 69 0.32 -5.48 5.76
CA CYS A 69 0.34 -4.33 6.64
C CYS A 69 0.74 -4.75 8.04
N ASN A 70 1.78 -4.11 8.54
CA ASN A 70 2.22 -4.24 9.92
C ASN A 70 2.23 -2.86 10.55
N LEU A 71 1.26 -2.60 11.43
CA LEU A 71 1.03 -1.30 12.04
C LEU A 71 1.38 -1.34 13.52
N LYS A 72 2.08 -0.31 14.00
CA LYS A 72 2.34 -0.10 15.44
C LYS A 72 1.05 0.05 16.26
N SER A 73 -0.03 0.52 15.63
CA SER A 73 -1.38 0.56 16.20
C SER A 73 -2.42 0.45 15.10
N ARG A 74 -3.51 -0.30 15.34
CA ARG A 74 -4.65 -0.38 14.39
C ARG A 74 -5.30 0.97 14.15
N ASP A 75 -5.21 1.92 15.08
CA ASP A 75 -5.73 3.28 14.91
C ASP A 75 -5.06 4.05 13.75
N ASN A 76 -3.88 3.60 13.31
CA ASN A 76 -3.15 4.20 12.19
C ASN A 76 -3.67 3.77 10.82
N LEU A 77 -4.51 2.74 10.72
CA LEU A 77 -4.93 2.15 9.46
C LEU A 77 -5.52 3.17 8.49
N LYS A 78 -6.37 4.08 9.00
CA LYS A 78 -6.98 5.13 8.17
C LYS A 78 -5.93 6.10 7.62
N ALA A 79 -5.03 6.59 8.47
CA ALA A 79 -3.99 7.54 8.05
C ALA A 79 -3.00 6.91 7.07
N VAL A 80 -2.63 5.65 7.30
CA VAL A 80 -1.82 4.86 6.37
C VAL A 80 -2.55 4.66 5.03
N GLY A 81 -3.84 4.33 5.06
CA GLY A 81 -4.63 4.18 3.84
C GLY A 81 -4.73 5.46 3.03
N GLU A 82 -4.95 6.60 3.69
CA GLU A 82 -4.96 7.92 3.06
C GLU A 82 -3.59 8.24 2.45
N PHE A 83 -2.50 8.00 3.18
CA PHE A 83 -1.15 8.23 2.70
C PHE A 83 -0.81 7.36 1.49
N VAL A 84 -1.09 6.06 1.55
CA VAL A 84 -0.85 5.14 0.43
C VAL A 84 -1.69 5.54 -0.78
N TYR A 85 -2.95 5.91 -0.59
CA TYR A 85 -3.79 6.40 -1.69
C TYR A 85 -3.15 7.63 -2.37
N ASP A 86 -2.67 8.59 -1.58
CA ASP A 86 -2.00 9.78 -2.08
C ASP A 86 -0.78 9.44 -2.94
N VAL A 87 0.04 8.47 -2.53
CA VAL A 87 1.23 7.99 -3.27
C VAL A 87 0.89 7.52 -4.68
N PHE A 88 -0.30 6.96 -4.90
CA PHE A 88 -0.74 6.51 -6.23
C PHE A 88 -1.37 7.59 -7.11
N THR A 89 -1.80 8.70 -6.50
CA THR A 89 -2.57 9.75 -7.18
C THR A 89 -1.80 11.06 -7.39
N LYS A 90 -0.66 11.22 -6.73
CA LYS A 90 0.33 12.27 -6.98
C LYS A 90 1.31 11.80 -8.05
#